data_AF-A0A645CUY3-F1
#
_entry.id   AF-A0A645CUY3-F1
#
_cell.length_a   1.000
_cell.length_b   1.000
_cell.length_c   1.000
_cell.angle_alpha   90.00
_cell.angle_beta   90.00
_cell.angle_gamma   90.00
#
_symmetry.space_group_name_H-M   'P 1'
#
loop_
_entity.id
_entity.type
_entity.pdbx_description
1 polymer ?
#
loop_
_entity_poly.entity_id
_entity_poly.type
_entity_poly.pdbx_seq_one_letter_code
_entity_poly.pdbx_strand_id
1 'polypeptide(L)'
;MAVNKLIKKDFIETNKLYFKENLIHEDILWSFLVACNASTMNVVRSETYIYHLRENSITAKINDNKKRLFQEKSIQSKKEIVDYMFDFVMTTQRNQNIKEINRTYEKYKYLLFFSILQSKCCTLQEMNLIYNEFRSKKIKSARNTFSDNCYSVVSFFKNLHYLFPSFFGFYYCLLIEKFRKYIRGVRTAS
;
A
#
# COMPACT_ATOMS: atom_id res chain seq x y z
N MET A 1 -1.72 8.79 -5.32
CA MET A 1 -0.54 9.26 -6.09
C MET A 1 -1.07 9.97 -7.33
N ALA A 2 -0.38 10.97 -7.86
CA ALA A 2 -0.75 11.52 -9.17
C ALA A 2 -0.15 10.66 -10.27
N VAL A 3 -0.85 10.50 -11.40
CA VAL A 3 -0.32 9.83 -12.60
C VAL A 3 0.59 10.80 -13.34
N ASN A 4 1.73 11.14 -12.71
CA ASN A 4 2.80 11.94 -13.32
C ASN A 4 3.92 11.00 -13.77
N LYS A 5 3.63 10.17 -14.78
CA LYS A 5 4.57 9.20 -15.35
C LYS A 5 4.46 9.21 -16.87
N LEU A 6 5.60 9.28 -17.56
CA LEU A 6 5.66 9.05 -19.00
C LEU A 6 5.91 7.56 -19.23
N ILE A 7 5.02 6.88 -19.95
CA ILE A 7 5.07 5.44 -20.17
C ILE A 7 4.91 5.16 -21.66
N LYS A 8 5.69 4.22 -22.20
CA LYS A 8 5.54 3.74 -23.57
C LYS A 8 4.15 3.11 -23.75
N LYS A 9 3.43 3.52 -24.80
CA LYS A 9 2.09 3.00 -25.10
C LYS A 9 2.08 1.48 -25.29
N ASP A 10 2.98 0.96 -26.12
CA ASP A 10 3.07 -0.48 -26.43
C ASP A 10 3.32 -1.34 -25.18
N PHE A 11 4.03 -0.80 -24.18
CA PHE A 11 4.24 -1.46 -22.90
C PHE A 11 2.92 -1.63 -22.13
N ILE A 12 2.07 -0.60 -22.10
CA ILE A 12 0.75 -0.65 -21.47
C ILE A 12 -0.15 -1.67 -22.19
N GLU A 13 -0.21 -1.62 -23.52
CA GLU A 13 -1.09 -2.47 -24.31
C GLU A 13 -0.69 -3.96 -24.22
N THR A 14 0.61 -4.25 -24.35
CA THR A 14 1.15 -5.60 -24.33
C THR A 14 0.98 -6.26 -22.95
N ASN A 15 1.17 -5.50 -21.86
CA ASN A 15 1.01 -5.99 -20.49
C ASN A 15 -0.43 -5.81 -19.96
N LYS A 16 -1.36 -5.26 -20.76
CA LYS A 16 -2.75 -4.98 -20.39
C LYS A 16 -2.88 -4.14 -19.11
N LEU A 17 -2.04 -3.12 -18.96
CA LEU A 17 -1.92 -2.29 -17.75
C LEU A 17 -2.93 -1.12 -17.76
N TYR A 18 -4.21 -1.44 -17.66
CA TYR A 18 -5.29 -0.46 -17.61
C TYR A 18 -5.75 -0.17 -16.18
N PHE A 19 -6.38 0.98 -15.96
CA PHE A 19 -7.02 1.24 -14.68
C PHE A 19 -8.15 0.27 -14.43
N LYS A 20 -8.32 -0.09 -13.16
CA LYS A 20 -9.46 -0.89 -12.74
C LYS A 20 -10.65 0.04 -12.57
N GLU A 21 -11.66 -0.13 -13.40
CA GLU A 21 -12.90 0.63 -13.32
C GLU A 21 -13.58 0.47 -11.96
N ASN A 22 -14.23 1.54 -11.49
CA ASN A 22 -14.99 1.61 -10.24
C ASN A 22 -14.18 1.37 -8.94
N LEU A 23 -12.85 1.49 -9.00
CA LEU A 23 -11.97 1.35 -7.83
C LEU A 23 -11.47 2.73 -7.38
N ILE A 24 -11.60 3.07 -6.09
CA ILE A 24 -10.98 4.28 -5.55
C ILE A 24 -9.50 3.99 -5.26
N HIS A 25 -8.61 4.94 -5.58
CA HIS A 25 -7.16 4.76 -5.47
C HIS A 25 -6.64 3.71 -6.47
N GLU A 26 -7.31 3.60 -7.62
CA GLU A 26 -6.95 2.78 -8.77
C GLU A 26 -5.50 3.01 -9.23
N ASP A 27 -5.00 4.23 -9.02
CA ASP A 27 -3.63 4.64 -9.30
C ASP A 27 -2.59 3.87 -8.48
N ILE A 28 -2.94 3.41 -7.27
CA ILE A 28 -2.07 2.60 -6.41
C ILE A 28 -1.90 1.21 -7.02
N LEU A 29 -3.00 0.54 -7.37
CA LEU A 29 -2.98 -0.77 -8.01
C LEU A 29 -2.24 -0.71 -9.35
N TRP A 30 -2.60 0.27 -10.18
CA TRP A 30 -1.96 0.46 -11.47
C TRP A 30 -0.46 0.75 -11.35
N SER A 31 -0.04 1.61 -10.41
CA SER A 31 1.37 1.90 -10.18
C SER A 31 2.16 0.67 -9.71
N PHE A 32 1.53 -0.21 -8.91
CA PHE A 32 2.12 -1.48 -8.51
C PHE A 32 2.33 -2.41 -9.71
N LEU A 33 1.29 -2.61 -10.54
CA LEU A 33 1.37 -3.46 -11.72
C LEU A 33 2.43 -2.94 -12.71
N VAL A 34 2.43 -1.62 -12.99
CA VAL A 34 3.46 -0.98 -13.82
C VAL A 34 4.86 -1.24 -13.27
N ALA A 35 5.07 -1.07 -11.96
CA ALA A 35 6.38 -1.28 -11.35
C ALA A 35 6.83 -2.75 -11.39
N CYS A 36 5.90 -3.70 -11.30
CA CYS A 36 6.20 -5.13 -11.37
C CYS A 36 6.50 -5.61 -12.80
N ASN A 37 5.93 -4.97 -13.82
CA ASN A 37 6.13 -5.32 -15.22
C ASN A 37 7.28 -4.55 -15.89
N ALA A 38 7.71 -3.42 -15.32
CA ALA A 38 8.75 -2.59 -15.91
C ALA A 38 10.15 -3.21 -15.75
N SER A 39 10.91 -3.25 -16.85
CA SER A 39 12.32 -3.65 -16.84
C SER A 39 13.27 -2.50 -16.48
N THR A 40 12.86 -1.26 -16.74
CA THR A 40 13.66 -0.05 -16.52
C THR A 40 12.78 1.13 -16.11
N MET A 41 13.34 2.06 -15.34
CA MET A 41 12.67 3.29 -14.92
C MET A 41 13.70 4.39 -14.68
N ASN A 42 13.42 5.59 -15.19
CA ASN A 42 14.21 6.80 -14.90
C ASN A 42 13.38 7.79 -14.09
N VAL A 43 14.03 8.55 -13.22
CA VAL A 43 13.40 9.58 -12.39
C VAL A 43 13.92 10.95 -12.81
N VAL A 44 13.01 11.84 -13.20
CA VAL A 44 13.33 13.25 -13.49
C VAL A 44 13.06 14.08 -12.25
N ARG A 45 14.06 14.82 -11.77
CA ARG A 45 13.97 15.71 -10.60
C ARG A 45 13.66 17.15 -11.02
N SER A 46 12.60 17.31 -11.79
CA SER A 46 12.12 18.61 -12.26
C SER A 46 10.61 18.70 -12.05
N GLU A 47 10.09 19.92 -11.98
CA GLU A 47 8.65 20.15 -11.88
C GLU A 47 7.99 19.84 -13.23
N THR A 48 7.35 18.68 -13.35
CA THR A 48 6.71 18.22 -14.60
C THR A 48 5.19 18.23 -14.54
N TYR A 49 4.60 18.61 -13.40
CA TYR A 49 3.16 18.49 -13.18
C TYR A 49 2.65 19.50 -12.16
N ILE A 50 1.62 20.27 -12.55
CA ILE A 50 0.91 21.18 -11.66
C ILE A 50 -0.36 20.49 -11.18
N TYR A 51 -0.47 20.26 -9.87
CA TYR A 51 -1.62 19.59 -9.28
C TYR A 51 -2.72 20.60 -8.92
N HIS A 52 -3.87 20.51 -9.58
CA HIS A 52 -5.02 21.37 -9.27
C HIS A 52 -5.91 20.76 -8.20
N LEU A 53 -6.01 21.42 -7.05
CA LEU A 53 -6.95 21.06 -5.99
C LEU A 53 -8.36 21.49 -6.35
N ARG A 54 -9.33 20.57 -6.24
CA ARG A 54 -10.76 20.84 -6.45
C ARG A 54 -11.54 20.48 -5.19
N GLU A 55 -12.32 21.42 -4.68
CA GLU A 55 -13.07 21.29 -3.40
C GLU A 55 -14.07 20.13 -3.43
N ASN A 56 -14.63 19.81 -4.59
CA ASN A 56 -15.61 18.73 -4.76
C ASN A 56 -15.02 17.40 -5.26
N SER A 57 -13.69 17.28 -5.27
CA SER A 57 -13.01 16.03 -5.65
C SER A 57 -13.31 14.88 -4.67
N ILE A 58 -13.15 13.64 -5.14
CA ILE A 58 -13.27 12.44 -4.30
C ILE A 58 -12.27 12.51 -3.15
N THR A 59 -11.04 12.95 -3.41
CA THR A 59 -9.99 13.12 -2.38
C THR A 59 -10.40 14.12 -1.30
N ALA A 60 -10.97 15.27 -1.68
CA ALA A 60 -11.49 16.24 -0.72
C ALA A 60 -12.64 15.64 0.11
N LYS A 61 -13.54 14.87 -0.52
CA LYS A 61 -14.65 14.20 0.17
C LYS A 61 -14.20 13.10 1.13
N ILE A 62 -13.15 12.35 0.81
CA ILE A 62 -12.57 11.33 1.70
C ILE A 62 -11.94 11.97 2.94
N ASN A 63 -11.30 13.13 2.79
CA ASN A 63 -10.66 13.84 3.90
C ASN A 63 -11.66 14.59 4.79
N ASP A 64 -12.89 14.79 4.34
CA ASP A 64 -13.96 15.39 5.12
C ASP A 64 -14.52 14.38 6.14
N ASN A 65 -14.34 14.68 7.43
CA ASN A 65 -14.78 13.82 8.52
C ASN A 65 -16.31 13.65 8.57
N LYS A 66 -17.07 14.54 7.93
CA LYS A 66 -18.54 14.45 7.86
C LYS A 66 -19.02 13.45 6.81
N LYS A 67 -18.13 12.97 5.93
CA LYS A 67 -18.47 12.13 4.76
C LYS A 67 -18.06 10.66 4.96
N ARG A 68 -18.62 10.03 6.00
CA ARG A 68 -18.33 8.64 6.39
C ARG A 68 -18.42 7.64 5.22
N LEU A 69 -19.46 7.75 4.39
CA LEU A 69 -19.66 6.87 3.22
C LEU A 69 -18.45 6.85 2.26
N PHE A 70 -17.81 8.00 2.02
CA PHE A 70 -16.64 8.07 1.14
C PHE A 70 -15.40 7.44 1.78
N GLN A 71 -15.27 7.53 3.11
CA GLN A 71 -14.19 6.89 3.85
C GLN A 71 -14.34 5.36 3.87
N GLU A 72 -15.57 4.87 4.07
CA GLU A 72 -15.89 3.43 4.01
C GLU A 72 -15.60 2.87 2.62
N LYS A 73 -16.08 3.54 1.56
CA LYS A 73 -15.72 3.17 0.17
C LYS A 73 -14.21 3.19 -0.05
N SER A 74 -13.51 4.19 0.49
CA SER A 74 -12.06 4.25 0.40
C SER A 74 -11.38 3.08 1.11
N ILE A 75 -11.87 2.62 2.26
CA ILE A 75 -11.30 1.47 2.96
C ILE A 75 -11.57 0.20 2.16
N GLN A 76 -12.80 0.03 1.67
CA GLN A 76 -13.19 -1.11 0.87
C GLN A 76 -12.32 -1.22 -0.39
N SER A 77 -12.12 -0.12 -1.13
CA SER A 77 -11.22 -0.13 -2.29
C SER A 77 -9.77 -0.47 -1.91
N LYS A 78 -9.26 -0.02 -0.75
CA LYS A 78 -7.91 -0.40 -0.30
C LYS A 78 -7.79 -1.91 0.00
N LYS A 79 -8.85 -2.54 0.50
CA LYS A 79 -8.89 -4.00 0.71
C LYS A 79 -8.85 -4.72 -0.64
N GLU A 80 -9.72 -4.32 -1.56
CA GLU A 80 -9.77 -4.88 -2.92
C GLU A 80 -8.43 -4.72 -3.65
N ILE A 81 -7.76 -3.57 -3.51
CA ILE A 81 -6.42 -3.35 -4.05
C ILE A 81 -5.43 -4.40 -3.51
N VAL A 82 -5.44 -4.68 -2.20
CA VAL A 82 -4.56 -5.70 -1.63
C VAL A 82 -4.90 -7.09 -2.15
N ASP A 83 -6.18 -7.40 -2.37
CA ASP A 83 -6.61 -8.66 -2.98
C ASP A 83 -6.04 -8.82 -4.38
N TYR A 84 -6.25 -7.83 -5.25
CA TYR A 84 -5.70 -7.86 -6.61
C TYR A 84 -4.18 -7.95 -6.64
N MET A 85 -3.50 -7.22 -5.75
CA MET A 85 -2.05 -7.29 -5.65
C MET A 85 -1.60 -8.68 -5.18
N PHE A 86 -2.30 -9.29 -4.22
CA PHE A 86 -1.98 -10.63 -3.72
C PHE A 86 -2.17 -11.68 -4.82
N ASP A 87 -3.29 -11.67 -5.52
CA ASP A 87 -3.58 -12.58 -6.63
C ASP A 87 -2.55 -12.45 -7.75
N PHE A 88 -2.15 -11.22 -8.09
CA PHE A 88 -1.09 -10.95 -9.05
C PHE A 88 0.24 -11.58 -8.60
N VAL A 89 0.63 -11.39 -7.33
CA VAL A 89 1.89 -11.96 -6.84
C VAL A 89 1.83 -13.48 -6.85
N MET A 90 0.73 -14.08 -6.41
CA MET A 90 0.56 -15.54 -6.38
C MET A 90 0.62 -16.17 -7.77
N THR A 91 0.05 -15.50 -8.78
CA THR A 91 0.12 -15.96 -10.19
C THR A 91 1.49 -15.75 -10.82
N THR A 92 2.24 -14.72 -10.40
CA THR A 92 3.54 -14.34 -10.97
C THR A 92 4.73 -15.12 -10.39
N GLN A 93 4.54 -16.00 -9.40
CA GLN A 93 5.62 -16.76 -8.72
C GLN A 93 6.44 -17.70 -9.60
N ARG A 94 6.18 -17.77 -10.92
CA ARG A 94 6.93 -18.58 -11.89
C ARG A 94 8.00 -17.79 -12.67
N ASN A 95 8.12 -16.48 -12.44
CA ASN A 95 8.98 -15.58 -13.22
C ASN A 95 10.30 -15.21 -12.53
N GLN A 96 11.22 -14.61 -13.28
CA GLN A 96 12.40 -13.94 -12.72
C GLN A 96 11.95 -12.67 -11.94
N ASN A 97 12.68 -12.23 -10.91
CA ASN A 97 12.38 -11.07 -10.02
C ASN A 97 11.29 -11.23 -8.95
N ILE A 98 10.99 -12.46 -8.52
CA ILE A 98 10.00 -12.74 -7.45
C ILE A 98 10.31 -11.97 -6.15
N LYS A 99 11.58 -11.77 -5.83
CA LYS A 99 11.99 -11.12 -4.58
C LYS A 99 11.61 -9.63 -4.56
N GLU A 100 11.86 -8.93 -5.66
CA GLU A 100 11.54 -7.51 -5.84
C GLU A 100 10.03 -7.28 -5.86
N ILE A 101 9.29 -8.15 -6.55
CA ILE A 101 7.82 -8.13 -6.59
C ILE A 101 7.25 -8.32 -5.18
N ASN A 102 7.71 -9.34 -4.45
CA ASN A 102 7.26 -9.60 -3.08
C ASN A 102 7.58 -8.42 -2.14
N ARG A 103 8.76 -7.82 -2.27
CA ARG A 103 9.15 -6.64 -1.50
C ARG A 103 8.25 -5.44 -1.80
N THR A 104 7.92 -5.24 -3.07
CA THR A 104 7.03 -4.17 -3.52
C THR A 104 5.63 -4.38 -2.97
N TYR A 105 5.10 -5.60 -3.06
CA TYR A 105 3.81 -5.97 -2.49
C TYR A 105 3.74 -5.70 -0.98
N GLU A 106 4.68 -6.22 -0.19
CA GLU A 106 4.67 -6.02 1.26
C GLU A 106 4.75 -4.52 1.62
N LYS A 107 5.51 -3.73 0.85
CA LYS A 107 5.57 -2.27 1.01
C LYS A 107 4.20 -1.63 0.77
N TYR A 108 3.52 -1.93 -0.36
CA TYR A 108 2.23 -1.34 -0.68
C TYR A 108 1.12 -1.80 0.28
N LYS A 109 1.06 -3.09 0.60
CA LYS A 109 0.14 -3.64 1.62
C LYS A 109 0.29 -2.91 2.95
N TYR A 110 1.53 -2.74 3.42
CA TYR A 110 1.83 -1.98 4.64
C TYR A 110 1.33 -0.53 4.51
N LEU A 111 1.68 0.19 3.43
CA LEU A 111 1.24 1.58 3.24
C LEU A 111 -0.29 1.73 3.26
N LEU A 112 -1.01 0.81 2.62
CA LEU A 112 -2.47 0.77 2.60
C LEU A 112 -3.05 0.52 4.00
N PHE A 113 -2.50 -0.45 4.73
CA PHE A 113 -2.93 -0.76 6.08
C PHE A 113 -2.75 0.43 7.04
N PHE A 114 -1.57 1.08 7.02
CA PHE A 114 -1.33 2.25 7.86
C PHE A 114 -2.15 3.48 7.44
N SER A 115 -2.58 3.56 6.18
CA SER A 115 -3.55 4.56 5.75
C SER A 115 -4.93 4.27 6.34
N ILE A 116 -5.35 3.00 6.44
CA ILE A 116 -6.61 2.59 7.08
C ILE A 116 -6.56 2.86 8.59
N LEU A 117 -5.44 2.58 9.27
CA LEU A 117 -5.28 2.89 10.71
C LEU A 117 -5.39 4.39 11.03
N GLN A 118 -5.18 5.26 10.04
CA GLN A 118 -5.35 6.71 10.19
C GLN A 118 -6.79 7.16 9.93
N SER A 119 -7.63 6.32 9.32
CA SER A 119 -9.03 6.61 9.07
C SER A 119 -9.82 6.64 10.39
N LYS A 120 -10.64 7.68 10.58
CA LYS A 120 -11.44 7.87 11.80
C LYS A 120 -12.76 7.09 11.81
N CYS A 121 -13.12 6.44 10.70
CA CYS A 121 -14.38 5.73 10.53
C CYS A 121 -14.37 4.27 11.00
N CYS A 122 -13.22 3.72 11.37
CA CYS A 122 -13.12 2.35 11.88
C CYS A 122 -13.03 2.32 13.41
N THR A 123 -13.79 1.41 14.01
CA THR A 123 -13.61 0.96 15.39
C THR A 123 -12.36 0.10 15.53
N LEU A 124 -11.88 -0.08 16.77
CA LEU A 124 -10.72 -0.93 17.05
C LEU A 124 -10.96 -2.39 16.64
N GLN A 125 -12.20 -2.88 16.78
CA GLN A 125 -12.59 -4.24 16.39
C GLN A 125 -12.52 -4.41 14.87
N GLU A 126 -13.08 -3.47 14.10
CA GLU A 126 -12.99 -3.48 12.63
C GLU A 126 -11.54 -3.39 12.16
N MET A 127 -10.72 -2.55 12.78
CA MET A 127 -9.29 -2.47 12.48
C MET A 127 -8.57 -3.80 12.72
N ASN A 128 -8.91 -4.52 13.80
CA ASN A 128 -8.33 -5.84 14.09
C ASN A 128 -8.79 -6.90 13.07
N LEU A 129 -10.05 -6.86 12.61
CA LEU A 129 -10.54 -7.74 11.55
C LEU A 129 -9.79 -7.49 10.23
N ILE A 130 -9.66 -6.23 9.82
CA ILE A 130 -8.89 -5.83 8.63
C ILE A 130 -7.42 -6.25 8.77
N TYR A 131 -6.84 -6.07 9.96
CA TYR A 131 -5.47 -6.52 10.21
C TYR A 131 -5.30 -8.02 9.99
N ASN A 132 -6.21 -8.84 10.52
CA ASN A 132 -6.16 -10.29 10.33
C ASN A 132 -6.29 -10.69 8.87
N GLU A 133 -7.15 -10.00 8.13
CA GLU A 133 -7.32 -10.17 6.69
C GLU A 133 -6.06 -9.79 5.89
N PHE A 134 -5.37 -8.71 6.26
CA PHE A 134 -4.11 -8.31 5.63
C PHE A 134 -2.96 -9.26 6.01
N ARG A 135 -2.97 -9.73 7.25
CA ARG A 135 -1.96 -10.63 7.81
C ARG A 135 -2.02 -12.02 7.17
N SER A 136 -3.20 -12.52 6.83
CA SER A 136 -3.37 -13.81 6.14
C SER A 136 -2.77 -13.77 4.73
N LYS A 137 -2.82 -12.62 4.05
CA LYS A 137 -2.25 -12.36 2.72
C LYS A 137 -0.74 -12.09 2.76
N LYS A 138 0.01 -12.93 3.48
CA LYS A 138 1.47 -12.92 3.52
C LYS A 138 2.01 -13.90 2.48
N ILE A 139 3.06 -13.50 1.76
CA ILE A 139 3.64 -14.36 0.70
C ILE A 139 4.58 -15.40 1.30
N LYS A 140 5.41 -15.02 2.27
CA LYS A 140 6.37 -15.91 2.93
C LYS A 140 5.94 -16.26 4.34
N SER A 141 6.39 -17.43 4.82
CA SER A 141 6.31 -17.75 6.24
C SER A 141 7.12 -16.72 7.04
N ALA A 142 6.75 -16.48 8.30
CA ALA A 142 7.45 -15.51 9.14
C ALA A 142 8.95 -15.86 9.21
N ARG A 143 9.30 -17.13 9.40
CA ARG A 143 10.69 -17.61 9.46
C ARG A 143 11.46 -17.34 8.15
N ASN A 144 10.85 -17.63 7.00
CA ASN A 144 11.47 -17.44 5.69
C ASN A 144 11.56 -15.97 5.27
N THR A 145 10.77 -15.10 5.94
CA THR A 145 10.86 -13.65 5.75
C THR A 145 12.12 -13.10 6.39
N PHE A 146 12.58 -13.66 7.52
CA PHE A 146 13.77 -13.16 8.23
C PHE A 146 15.09 -13.78 7.75
N SER A 147 15.05 -14.90 7.01
CA SER A 147 16.23 -15.54 6.45
C SER A 147 16.76 -14.88 5.16
N ASP A 148 15.96 -14.03 4.51
CA ASP A 148 16.42 -13.28 3.35
C ASP A 148 17.33 -12.12 3.82
N ASN A 149 18.63 -12.20 3.51
CA ASN A 149 19.69 -11.21 3.77
C ASN A 149 19.48 -9.80 3.15
N CYS A 150 18.26 -9.40 2.78
CA CYS A 150 17.96 -8.18 2.02
C CYS A 150 17.03 -7.19 2.72
N TYR A 151 16.78 -7.36 4.02
CA TYR A 151 16.00 -6.39 4.78
C TYR A 151 16.89 -5.34 5.44
N SER A 152 16.59 -4.06 5.17
CA SER A 152 17.07 -2.98 6.05
C SER A 152 16.52 -3.20 7.47
N VAL A 153 17.25 -2.76 8.49
CA VAL A 153 16.83 -2.84 9.92
C VAL A 153 15.39 -2.30 10.11
N VAL A 154 15.04 -1.24 9.38
CA VAL A 154 13.69 -0.67 9.39
C VAL A 154 12.63 -1.65 8.89
N SER A 155 12.92 -2.41 7.83
CA SER A 155 12.01 -3.42 7.29
C SER A 155 11.89 -4.63 8.22
N PHE A 156 12.96 -4.99 8.94
CA PHE A 156 12.92 -6.05 9.94
C PHE A 156 11.90 -5.74 11.05
N PHE A 157 12.01 -4.57 11.68
CA PHE A 157 11.06 -4.16 12.71
C PHE A 157 9.63 -4.07 12.18
N LYS A 158 9.43 -3.57 10.95
CA LYS A 158 8.10 -3.54 10.34
C LYS A 158 7.46 -4.92 10.21
N ASN A 159 8.24 -5.96 9.94
CA ASN A 159 7.73 -7.33 9.76
C ASN A 159 7.66 -8.14 11.06
N LEU A 160 8.16 -7.60 12.18
CA LEU A 160 8.21 -8.31 13.46
C LEU A 160 6.83 -8.77 13.94
N HIS A 161 5.77 -8.04 13.57
CA HIS A 161 4.39 -8.41 13.92
C HIS A 161 4.02 -9.83 13.48
N TYR A 162 4.61 -10.37 12.41
CA TYR A 162 4.34 -11.72 11.93
C TYR A 162 4.83 -12.83 12.88
N LEU A 163 5.75 -12.54 13.79
CA LEU A 163 6.25 -13.48 14.80
C LEU A 163 5.30 -13.62 15.99
N PHE A 164 4.55 -12.56 16.32
CA PHE A 164 3.61 -12.59 17.45
C PHE A 164 2.28 -13.24 17.06
N PRO A 165 1.49 -13.77 18.02
CA PRO A 165 0.08 -14.09 17.79
C PRO A 165 -0.67 -12.88 17.18
N SER A 166 -1.74 -13.13 16.43
CA SER A 166 -2.47 -12.08 15.69
C SER A 166 -2.87 -10.89 16.57
N PHE A 167 -3.39 -11.16 17.76
CA PHE A 167 -3.76 -10.14 18.75
C PHE A 167 -2.59 -9.20 19.09
N PHE A 168 -1.45 -9.74 19.52
CA PHE A 168 -0.27 -8.94 19.86
C PHE A 168 0.35 -8.26 18.64
N GLY A 169 0.33 -8.93 17.48
CA GLY A 169 0.79 -8.35 16.22
C GLY A 169 -0.01 -7.11 15.82
N PHE A 170 -1.31 -7.08 16.07
CA PHE A 170 -2.16 -5.92 15.82
C PHE A 170 -1.74 -4.72 16.69
N TYR A 171 -1.61 -4.92 18.01
CA TYR A 171 -1.18 -3.86 18.92
C TYR A 171 0.23 -3.36 18.61
N TYR A 172 1.12 -4.24 18.18
CA TYR A 172 2.45 -3.85 17.71
C TYR A 172 2.37 -2.89 16.52
N CYS A 173 1.51 -3.15 15.54
CA CYS A 173 1.30 -2.24 14.42
C CYS A 173 0.73 -0.88 14.87
N LEU A 174 -0.20 -0.87 15.84
CA LEU A 174 -0.73 0.37 16.42
C LEU A 174 0.37 1.19 17.12
N LEU A 175 1.25 0.53 17.87
CA LEU A 175 2.40 1.17 18.51
C LEU A 175 3.34 1.79 17.46
N ILE A 176 3.69 1.03 16.40
CA ILE A 176 4.50 1.58 15.31
C ILE A 176 3.87 2.82 14.70
N GLU A 177 2.55 2.83 14.46
CA GLU A 177 1.89 3.99 13.87
C GLU A 177 1.94 5.21 14.81
N LYS A 178 1.77 5.01 16.12
CA LYS A 178 1.94 6.09 17.11
C LYS A 178 3.35 6.67 17.06
N PHE A 179 4.37 5.81 17.07
CA PHE A 179 5.78 6.25 16.93
C PHE A 179 6.03 6.99 15.61
N ARG A 180 5.46 6.51 14.51
CA ARG A 180 5.61 7.13 13.18
C ARG A 180 5.00 8.53 13.13
N LYS A 181 3.84 8.72 13.76
CA LYS A 181 3.20 10.05 13.90
C LYS A 181 4.04 10.98 14.76
N TYR A 182 4.57 10.49 15.88
CA TYR A 182 5.45 11.26 16.75
C TYR A 182 6.68 11.81 16.00
N ILE A 183 7.42 10.94 15.30
CA ILE A 183 8.61 11.35 14.53
C ILE A 183 8.27 12.36 13.43
N ARG A 184 7.12 12.19 12.76
CA ARG A 184 6.68 13.15 11.73
C ARG A 184 6.29 14.50 12.31
N GLY A 185 5.61 14.52 13.46
CA GLY A 185 5.24 15.77 14.15
C GLY A 185 6.46 16.59 14.58
N VAL A 186 7.54 15.92 14.99
CA VAL A 186 8.82 16.57 15.33
C VAL A 186 9.47 17.23 14.10
N ARG A 187 9.39 16.60 12.92
CA ARG A 187 9.98 17.13 11.67
C ARG A 187 9.21 18.28 11.02
N THR A 188 7.95 18.47 11.36
CA THR A 188 7.13 19.60 10.86
C THR A 188 7.21 20.83 11.76
N ALA A 189 7.83 20.72 12.93
CA ALA A 189 8.03 21.79 13.89
C ALA A 189 9.44 22.39 13.87
N SER A 190 10.32 21.86 13.02
CA SER A 190 11.69 22.32 12.73
C SER A 190 11.76 22.97 11.35
#